data_AF-A0A068NUA5-F1
#
_entry.id   AF-A0A068NUA5-F1
#
_cell.length_a   1.000
_cell.length_b   1.000
_cell.length_c   1.000
_cell.angle_alpha   90.00
_cell.angle_beta   90.00
_cell.angle_gamma   90.00
#
_symmetry.space_group_name_H-M   'P 1'
#
loop_
_entity.id
_entity.type
_entity.pdbx_description
1 polymer ?
#
loop_
_entity_poly.entity_id
_entity_poly.type
_entity_poly.pdbx_seq_one_letter_code
_entity_poly.pdbx_strand_id
1 'polypeptide(L)'
;MTPTEMAAKADVPLYPSSDAPDGKSNVKETDKESRYELIMTTADAPDKVLAFYRGKLQNAQKGMGGIMGSSPKGNSVTVTAAPEAGKTSIHVIAITFK
;
A
#
# COMPACT_ATOMS: atom_id res chain seq x y z
N MET A 1 -10.71 -9.56 7.84
CA MET A 1 -10.21 -9.56 6.45
C MET A 1 -8.71 -9.52 6.52
N THR A 2 -8.04 -10.46 5.89
CA THR A 2 -6.59 -10.54 5.87
C THR A 2 -5.99 -9.44 4.98
N PRO A 3 -4.72 -9.05 5.19
CA PRO A 3 -4.03 -8.12 4.29
C PRO A 3 -4.05 -8.55 2.82
N THR A 4 -3.97 -9.85 2.55
CA THR A 4 -4.06 -10.42 1.19
C THR A 4 -5.43 -10.17 0.55
N GLU A 5 -6.52 -10.36 1.29
CA GLU A 5 -7.88 -10.08 0.80
C GLU A 5 -8.08 -8.58 0.54
N MET A 6 -7.57 -7.72 1.43
CA MET A 6 -7.64 -6.26 1.25
C MET A 6 -6.85 -5.80 0.04
N ALA A 7 -5.62 -6.29 -0.14
CA ALA A 7 -4.77 -6.00 -1.29
C ALA A 7 -5.45 -6.40 -2.60
N ALA A 8 -6.07 -7.57 -2.65
CA ALA A 8 -6.83 -8.03 -3.81
C ALA A 8 -8.05 -7.14 -4.13
N LYS A 9 -8.83 -6.74 -3.10
CA LYS A 9 -9.97 -5.83 -3.27
C LYS A 9 -9.56 -4.42 -3.70
N ALA A 10 -8.47 -3.92 -3.13
CA ALA A 10 -7.89 -2.63 -3.43
C ALA A 10 -7.14 -2.58 -4.77
N ASP A 11 -6.90 -3.74 -5.40
CA ASP A 11 -6.11 -3.89 -6.63
C ASP A 11 -4.65 -3.42 -6.44
N VAL A 12 -4.08 -3.61 -5.25
CA VAL A 12 -2.70 -3.22 -4.93
C VAL A 12 -1.84 -4.45 -4.67
N PRO A 13 -0.65 -4.59 -5.29
CA PRO A 13 0.23 -5.72 -4.99
C PRO A 13 0.79 -5.63 -3.56
N LEU A 14 0.88 -6.77 -2.88
CA LEU A 14 1.67 -6.90 -1.67
C LEU A 14 3.16 -6.82 -2.00
N TYR A 15 3.96 -6.26 -1.09
CA TYR A 15 5.41 -6.25 -1.26
C TYR A 15 5.98 -7.66 -1.02
N PRO A 16 6.92 -8.15 -1.85
CA PRO A 16 7.52 -9.47 -1.63
C PRO A 16 8.23 -9.56 -0.29
N SER A 17 8.08 -10.69 0.40
CA SER A 17 8.72 -10.94 1.69
C SER A 17 8.37 -9.93 2.80
N SER A 18 7.29 -9.16 2.64
CA SER A 18 6.77 -8.36 3.74
C SER A 18 5.94 -9.20 4.69
N ASP A 19 6.10 -8.96 5.99
CA ASP A 19 5.18 -9.43 7.01
C ASP A 19 4.00 -8.47 7.10
N ALA A 20 2.79 -9.01 7.01
CA ALA A 20 1.54 -8.24 7.08
C ALA A 20 0.68 -8.83 8.20
N PRO A 21 0.91 -8.41 9.46
CA PRO A 21 0.20 -8.98 10.60
C PRO A 21 -1.29 -8.62 10.55
N ASP A 22 -2.13 -9.61 10.84
CA ASP A 22 -3.57 -9.42 10.97
C ASP A 22 -3.90 -8.38 12.05
N GLY A 23 -4.93 -7.57 11.81
CA GLY A 23 -5.41 -6.55 12.76
C GLY A 23 -4.63 -5.22 12.77
N LYS A 24 -3.51 -5.10 12.02
CA LYS A 24 -2.83 -3.80 11.81
C LYS A 24 -3.35 -3.04 10.59
N SER A 25 -3.91 -3.77 9.63
CA SER A 25 -4.53 -3.21 8.44
C SER A 25 -6.03 -3.04 8.67
N ASN A 26 -6.65 -2.05 8.03
CA ASN A 26 -8.05 -1.71 8.24
C ASN A 26 -8.74 -1.31 6.92
N VAL A 27 -10.07 -1.40 6.90
CA VAL A 27 -10.89 -0.87 5.82
C VAL A 27 -11.90 0.11 6.39
N LYS A 28 -12.03 1.27 5.77
CA LYS A 28 -13.08 2.24 6.06
C LYS A 28 -13.97 2.36 4.84
N GLU A 29 -15.23 2.00 4.99
CA GLU A 29 -16.22 2.05 3.91
C GLU A 29 -17.21 3.19 4.15
N THR A 30 -17.54 3.88 3.06
CA THR A 30 -18.61 4.86 2.98
C THR A 30 -19.57 4.48 1.86
N ASP A 31 -20.63 5.26 1.65
CA ASP A 31 -21.56 5.07 0.54
C ASP A 31 -20.92 5.32 -0.83
N LYS A 32 -19.82 6.11 -0.88
CA LYS A 32 -19.17 6.55 -2.13
C LYS A 32 -17.85 5.86 -2.43
N GLU A 33 -17.14 5.42 -1.40
CA GLU A 33 -15.80 4.86 -1.52
C GLU A 33 -15.48 3.85 -0.41
N SER A 34 -14.58 2.92 -0.72
CA SER A 34 -13.90 2.07 0.26
C SER A 34 -12.42 2.43 0.29
N ARG A 35 -11.92 2.74 1.48
CA ARG A 35 -10.52 3.07 1.77
C ARG A 35 -9.85 1.90 2.48
N TYR A 36 -8.87 1.28 1.84
CA TYR A 36 -8.08 0.18 2.36
C TYR A 36 -6.75 0.71 2.87
N GLU A 37 -6.45 0.50 4.15
CA GLU A 37 -5.19 0.85 4.79
C GLU A 37 -4.45 -0.44 5.13
N LEU A 38 -3.35 -0.69 4.43
CA LEU A 38 -2.53 -1.89 4.53
C LEU A 38 -1.21 -1.52 5.20
N ILE A 39 -0.93 -2.16 6.33
CA ILE A 39 0.31 -2.00 7.10
C ILE A 39 1.11 -3.29 6.99
N MET A 40 2.33 -3.17 6.48
CA MET A 40 3.27 -4.28 6.31
C MET A 40 4.65 -3.88 6.81
N THR A 41 5.52 -4.84 7.06
CA THR A 41 6.92 -4.57 7.40
C THR A 41 7.87 -5.47 6.63
N THR A 42 9.08 -4.98 6.32
CA THR A 42 10.09 -5.75 5.60
C THR A 42 11.49 -5.39 6.11
N ALA A 43 12.46 -6.29 5.93
CA ALA A 43 13.87 -6.00 6.19
C ALA A 43 14.52 -5.15 5.08
N ASP A 44 13.86 -5.02 3.94
CA ASP A 44 14.35 -4.22 2.81
C ASP A 44 14.34 -2.72 3.12
N ALA A 45 15.27 -1.97 2.53
CA ALA A 45 15.35 -0.52 2.69
C ALA A 45 14.12 0.20 2.06
N PRO A 46 13.69 1.36 2.61
CA PRO A 46 12.52 2.09 2.11
C PRO A 46 12.58 2.41 0.61
N ASP A 47 13.75 2.81 0.10
CA ASP A 47 13.92 3.14 -1.31
C ASP A 47 13.67 1.95 -2.25
N LYS A 48 14.02 0.73 -1.81
CA LYS A 48 13.76 -0.51 -2.56
C LYS A 48 12.26 -0.81 -2.60
N VAL A 49 11.58 -0.61 -1.47
CA VAL A 49 10.11 -0.74 -1.38
C VAL A 49 9.42 0.24 -2.33
N LEU A 50 9.80 1.52 -2.27
CA LEU A 50 9.22 2.55 -3.11
C LEU A 50 9.49 2.25 -4.60
N ALA A 51 10.71 1.84 -4.97
CA ALA A 51 11.03 1.47 -6.35
C ALA A 51 10.14 0.34 -6.89
N PHE A 52 9.83 -0.67 -6.08
CA PHE A 52 8.90 -1.74 -6.45
C PHE A 52 7.50 -1.18 -6.77
N TYR A 53 6.92 -0.37 -5.86
CA TYR A 53 5.58 0.17 -6.06
C TYR A 53 5.52 1.16 -7.23
N ARG A 54 6.59 1.92 -7.47
CA ARG A 54 6.70 2.79 -8.64
C ARG A 54 6.54 2.04 -9.96
N GLY A 55 7.06 0.82 -10.04
CA GLY A 55 6.95 -0.02 -11.24
C GLY A 55 5.60 -0.73 -11.39
N LYS A 56 4.73 -0.67 -10.37
CA LYS A 56 3.42 -1.35 -10.38
C LYS A 56 2.25 -0.38 -10.50
N LEU A 57 2.41 0.86 -10.08
CA LEU A 57 1.38 1.89 -10.16
C LEU A 57 1.44 2.64 -11.49
N GLN A 58 0.27 2.96 -12.03
CA GLN A 58 0.12 3.87 -13.17
C GLN A 58 0.31 5.31 -12.70
N ASN A 59 0.92 6.14 -13.54
CA ASN A 59 1.19 7.56 -13.25
C ASN A 59 1.91 7.77 -11.91
N ALA A 60 2.77 6.83 -11.52
CA ALA A 60 3.45 6.85 -10.23
C ALA A 60 4.38 8.08 -10.10
N GLN A 61 4.07 8.95 -9.14
CA GLN A 61 4.83 10.15 -8.83
C GLN A 61 5.38 10.07 -7.40
N LYS A 62 6.61 10.56 -7.22
CA LYS A 62 7.22 10.66 -5.89
C LYS A 62 6.58 11.83 -5.14
N GLY A 63 6.00 11.55 -3.98
CA GLY A 63 5.45 12.54 -3.05
C GLY A 63 6.35 12.75 -1.83
N MET A 64 5.83 13.47 -0.83
CA MET A 64 6.51 13.62 0.47
C MET A 64 6.50 12.28 1.22
N GLY A 65 7.66 11.62 1.29
CA GLY A 65 7.84 10.36 2.03
C GLY A 65 7.31 9.10 1.34
N GLY A 66 6.86 9.17 0.09
CA GLY A 66 6.23 8.04 -0.58
C GLY A 66 6.02 8.22 -2.08
N ILE A 67 5.15 7.38 -2.64
CA ILE A 67 4.70 7.40 -4.04
C ILE A 67 3.19 7.46 -4.07
N MET A 68 2.65 8.27 -4.96
CA MET A 68 1.22 8.32 -5.28
C MET A 68 1.03 7.91 -6.73
N GLY A 69 -0.05 7.19 -7.02
CA GLY A 69 -0.39 6.78 -8.36
C GLY A 69 -1.76 6.10 -8.39
N SER A 70 -2.00 5.34 -9.45
CA SER A 70 -3.24 4.57 -9.59
C SER A 70 -2.97 3.09 -9.78
N SER A 71 -3.87 2.23 -9.28
CA SER A 71 -3.86 0.81 -9.63
C SER A 71 -4.23 0.60 -11.11
N PRO A 72 -3.97 -0.58 -11.69
CA PRO A 72 -4.42 -0.91 -13.05
C PRO A 72 -5.93 -0.73 -13.28
N LYS A 73 -6.76 -0.87 -12.24
CA LYS A 73 -8.21 -0.61 -12.27
C LYS A 73 -8.60 0.86 -12.04
N GLY A 74 -7.63 1.77 -11.89
CA GLY A 74 -7.88 3.20 -11.70
C GLY A 74 -8.12 3.63 -10.25
N ASN A 75 -7.92 2.74 -9.26
CA ASN A 75 -8.03 3.10 -7.85
C ASN A 75 -6.91 4.05 -7.45
N SER A 76 -7.17 5.04 -6.61
CA SER A 76 -6.13 5.93 -6.10
C SER A 76 -5.29 5.20 -5.06
N VAL A 77 -3.96 5.20 -5.21
CA VAL A 77 -3.05 4.47 -4.33
C VAL A 77 -1.90 5.38 -3.87
N THR A 78 -1.70 5.43 -2.56
CA THR A 78 -0.55 6.07 -1.91
C THR A 78 0.24 5.02 -1.16
N VAL A 79 1.55 5.03 -1.34
CA VAL A 79 2.49 4.12 -0.67
C VAL A 79 3.57 4.92 0.03
N THR A 80 3.70 4.71 1.33
CA THR A 80 4.75 5.31 2.17
C THR A 80 5.62 4.18 2.70
N ALA A 81 6.94 4.37 2.67
CA ALA A 81 7.89 3.47 3.29
C ALA A 81 8.80 4.26 4.22
N ALA A 82 8.91 3.84 5.47
CA ALA A 82 9.70 4.54 6.49
C ALA A 82 10.49 3.55 7.35
N PRO A 83 11.71 3.91 7.79
CA PRO A 83 12.45 3.10 8.76
C PRO A 83 11.68 3.01 10.10
N GLU A 84 11.60 1.82 10.67
CA GLU A 84 10.97 1.53 11.96
C GLU A 84 11.79 0.45 12.69
N ALA A 85 12.51 0.81 13.75
CA ALA A 85 13.20 -0.13 14.67
C ALA A 85 13.95 -1.31 13.99
N GLY A 86 14.81 -1.01 13.01
CA GLY A 86 15.63 -2.03 12.33
C GLY A 86 14.94 -2.75 11.16
N LYS A 87 13.71 -2.37 10.83
CA LYS A 87 12.96 -2.79 9.64
C LYS A 87 12.40 -1.57 8.92
N THR A 88 11.71 -1.78 7.81
CA THR A 88 10.94 -0.78 7.08
C THR A 88 9.47 -1.06 7.28
N SER A 89 8.74 -0.04 7.71
CA SER A 89 7.29 0.01 7.73
C SER A 89 6.78 0.43 6.36
N ILE A 90 5.83 -0.31 5.81
CA ILE A 90 5.16 -0.02 4.55
C ILE A 90 3.71 0.28 4.86
N HIS A 91 3.26 1.48 4.50
CA HIS A 91 1.86 1.87 4.61
C HIS A 91 1.32 2.14 3.21
N VAL A 92 0.33 1.32 2.83
CA VAL A 92 -0.38 1.43 1.55
C VAL A 92 -1.81 1.90 1.85
N ILE A 93 -2.22 2.99 1.23
CA ILE A 93 -3.60 3.50 1.27
C ILE A 93 -4.16 3.42 -0.13
N ALA A 94 -5.26 2.70 -0.30
CA ALA A 94 -5.95 2.59 -1.58
C ALA A 94 -7.42 2.99 -1.45
N ILE A 95 -7.91 3.83 -2.36
CA ILE A 95 -9.29 4.31 -2.40
C ILE A 95 -9.95 3.77 -3.67
N THR A 96 -11.02 3.00 -3.47
CA THR A 96 -11.86 2.44 -4.54
C THR A 96 -13.22 3.13 -4.52
N PHE A 97 -13.68 3.65 -5.65
CA PHE A 97 -15.01 4.28 -5.75
C PHE A 97 -16.07 3.23 -6.07
N LYS A 98 -17.28 3.41 -5.52
CA LYS A 98 -18.45 2.55 -5.74
C LYS A 98 -19.30 3.03 -6.90
#